data_AF-A0A962WFD2-F1
#
_entry.id   AF-A0A962WFD2-F1
#
_cell.length_a   1.000
_cell.length_b   1.000
_cell.length_c   1.000
_cell.angle_alpha   90.00
_cell.angle_beta   90.00
_cell.angle_gamma   90.00
#
_symmetry.space_group_name_H-M   'P 1'
#
loop_
_entity.id
_entity.type
_entity.pdbx_description
1 polymer ?
#
loop_
_entity_poly.entity_id
_entity_poly.type
_entity_poly.pdbx_seq_one_letter_code
_entity_poly.pdbx_strand_id
1 'polypeptide(L)'
;MDFEQALGLRPNMADEADRRRRLQLYINLKLASSGQPVCPSNDDGEFLLASDDLLQSYREKSRLLSGHLCPADRRIQNFLDDYLADADADVTPHLPSETIVLDRHGVARELSLPMDGDVFKSDIITSYRVKQGVIHNPASDRRTTKGSFHVVEGGLPIPGDKKAVPKIAFARLLATAFMPPTDLMTLPFTSTLDDPARVFVSLLLRPVVCPEIPGREAFKSMETRFFAPGNLVSNLDFVESIFGNAGNPSLPRNDAALDVDHWSGHTGCVILAPHLVRMTKKELGLPHVNDASERQIHDGMCWEKDDELYNDGSAFKITARDERGVIVTILADNYYGYCKKEVKT
;
A
#
# COMPACT_ATOMS: atom_id res chain seq x y z
N MET A 1 12.48 1.45 -20.80
CA MET A 1 11.21 1.29 -20.08
C MET A 1 10.34 0.32 -20.88
N ASP A 2 9.88 -0.78 -20.29
CA ASP A 2 8.86 -1.63 -20.90
C ASP A 2 7.51 -0.91 -20.79
N PHE A 3 7.05 -0.29 -21.87
CA PHE A 3 5.83 0.52 -21.89
C PHE A 3 4.57 -0.29 -21.64
N GLU A 4 4.58 -1.58 -21.95
CA GLU A 4 3.45 -2.44 -21.64
C GLU A 4 3.41 -2.72 -20.15
N GLN A 5 4.53 -3.14 -19.57
CA GLN A 5 4.58 -3.44 -18.14
C GLN A 5 4.29 -2.20 -17.30
N ALA A 6 4.84 -1.04 -17.69
CA ALA A 6 4.75 0.19 -16.93
C ALA A 6 3.43 0.94 -17.11
N LEU A 7 2.91 1.01 -18.35
CA LEU A 7 1.80 1.90 -18.73
C LEU A 7 0.66 1.17 -19.48
N GLY A 8 0.80 -0.14 -19.74
CA GLY A 8 -0.18 -0.91 -20.50
C GLY A 8 -0.31 -0.52 -21.97
N LEU A 9 0.65 0.24 -22.51
CA LEU A 9 0.63 0.72 -23.90
C LEU A 9 1.24 -0.33 -24.83
N ARG A 10 0.42 -0.96 -25.69
CA ARG A 10 0.86 -1.86 -26.77
C ARG A 10 0.51 -1.29 -28.16
N PRO A 11 1.37 -1.50 -29.18
CA PRO A 11 1.13 -1.00 -30.53
C PRO A 11 0.03 -1.73 -31.32
N ASN A 12 -0.39 -2.95 -30.89
CA ASN A 12 -1.45 -3.71 -31.55
C ASN A 12 -2.68 -3.85 -30.64
N MET A 13 -3.85 -3.47 -31.15
CA MET A 13 -5.15 -3.76 -30.53
C MET A 13 -5.46 -5.26 -30.67
N ALA A 14 -4.94 -6.07 -29.75
CA ALA A 14 -5.55 -7.37 -29.50
C ALA A 14 -7.00 -7.17 -29.03
N ASP A 15 -7.87 -8.13 -29.29
CA ASP A 15 -9.24 -8.13 -28.75
C ASP A 15 -9.19 -7.92 -27.23
N GLU A 16 -9.93 -6.93 -26.75
CA GLU A 16 -9.94 -6.54 -25.34
C GLU A 16 -10.43 -7.68 -24.44
N ALA A 17 -11.31 -8.53 -24.97
CA ALA A 17 -11.77 -9.74 -24.29
C ALA A 17 -10.64 -10.75 -24.09
N ASP A 18 -9.85 -11.05 -25.13
CA ASP A 18 -8.68 -11.95 -25.02
C ASP A 18 -7.61 -11.38 -24.06
N ARG A 19 -7.38 -10.07 -24.11
CA ARG A 19 -6.46 -9.40 -23.17
C ARG A 19 -6.92 -9.58 -21.72
N ARG A 20 -8.20 -9.33 -21.45
CA ARG A 20 -8.79 -9.50 -20.12
C ARG A 20 -8.67 -10.95 -19.66
N ARG A 21 -8.98 -11.92 -20.53
CA ARG A 21 -8.85 -13.35 -20.23
C ARG A 21 -7.43 -13.74 -19.81
N ARG A 22 -6.42 -13.31 -20.55
CA ARG A 22 -5.00 -13.58 -20.19
C ARG A 22 -4.61 -12.95 -18.86
N LEU A 23 -5.14 -11.77 -18.55
CA LEU A 23 -4.87 -11.09 -17.28
C LEU A 23 -5.53 -11.83 -16.11
N GLN A 24 -6.76 -12.32 -16.30
CA GLN A 24 -7.47 -13.14 -15.31
C GLN A 24 -6.75 -14.47 -15.04
N LEU A 25 -6.27 -15.14 -16.09
CA LEU A 25 -5.44 -16.34 -15.96
C LEU A 25 -4.16 -16.03 -15.17
N TYR A 26 -3.49 -14.91 -15.47
CA TYR A 26 -2.31 -14.47 -14.72
C TYR A 26 -2.62 -14.21 -13.23
N ILE A 27 -3.73 -13.54 -12.95
CA ILE A 27 -4.20 -13.30 -11.57
C ILE A 27 -4.44 -14.62 -10.85
N ASN A 28 -5.15 -15.56 -11.48
CA ASN A 28 -5.40 -16.88 -10.89
C ASN A 28 -4.11 -17.66 -10.62
N LEU A 29 -3.12 -17.62 -11.53
CA LEU A 29 -1.81 -18.21 -11.29
C LEU A 29 -1.09 -17.57 -10.09
N LYS A 30 -1.28 -16.26 -9.89
CA LYS A 30 -0.65 -15.52 -8.79
C LYS A 30 -1.32 -15.77 -7.45
N LEU A 31 -2.65 -15.86 -7.43
CA LEU A 31 -3.42 -16.29 -6.26
C LEU A 31 -3.06 -17.73 -5.91
N ALA A 32 -3.05 -18.62 -6.91
CA ALA A 32 -2.60 -19.99 -6.75
C ALA A 32 -1.18 -20.02 -6.20
N SER A 33 -0.16 -19.43 -6.81
CA SER A 33 1.22 -19.50 -6.28
C SER A 33 1.39 -18.93 -4.86
N SER A 34 0.45 -18.10 -4.39
CA SER A 34 0.42 -17.52 -3.04
C SER A 34 -0.48 -18.27 -2.04
N GLY A 35 -1.03 -19.43 -2.41
CA GLY A 35 -1.90 -20.22 -1.53
C GLY A 35 -3.33 -19.70 -1.39
N GLN A 36 -3.73 -18.73 -2.20
CA GLN A 36 -5.04 -18.08 -2.15
C GLN A 36 -6.06 -18.78 -3.05
N PRO A 37 -7.37 -18.65 -2.76
CA PRO A 37 -8.42 -19.19 -3.62
C PRO A 37 -8.38 -18.54 -5.00
N VAL A 38 -8.69 -19.34 -6.03
CA VAL A 38 -8.74 -18.93 -7.44
C VAL A 38 -10.17 -18.87 -7.94
N CYS A 39 -10.42 -18.08 -8.98
CA CYS A 39 -11.71 -18.02 -9.69
C CYS A 39 -11.55 -18.66 -11.08
N PRO A 40 -11.55 -19.99 -11.21
CA PRO A 40 -11.30 -20.65 -12.48
C PRO A 40 -12.46 -20.43 -13.45
N SER A 41 -12.14 -20.08 -14.71
CA SER A 41 -13.07 -20.27 -15.82
C SER A 41 -12.95 -21.70 -16.37
N ASN A 42 -13.95 -22.18 -17.13
CA ASN A 42 -13.97 -23.56 -17.65
C ASN A 42 -12.70 -23.93 -18.43
N ASP A 43 -12.10 -23.01 -19.20
CA ASP A 43 -10.88 -23.29 -19.97
C ASP A 43 -9.59 -23.10 -19.14
N ASP A 44 -9.61 -22.26 -18.09
CA ASP A 44 -8.44 -22.00 -17.25
C ASP A 44 -8.17 -23.15 -16.26
N GLY A 45 -9.22 -23.89 -15.90
CA GLY A 45 -9.15 -25.03 -14.97
C GLY A 45 -8.18 -26.11 -15.42
N GLU A 46 -8.22 -26.50 -16.71
CA GLU A 46 -7.29 -27.53 -17.24
C GLU A 46 -5.82 -27.09 -17.16
N PHE A 47 -5.52 -25.83 -17.47
CA PHE A 47 -4.15 -25.31 -17.40
C PHE A 47 -3.62 -25.23 -15.96
N LEU A 48 -4.46 -24.76 -15.04
CA LEU A 48 -4.12 -24.70 -13.62
C LEU A 48 -3.90 -26.09 -13.02
N LEU A 49 -4.75 -27.06 -13.38
CA LEU A 49 -4.58 -28.47 -12.99
C LEU A 49 -3.28 -29.05 -13.52
N ALA A 50 -2.93 -28.78 -14.78
CA ALA A 50 -1.66 -29.24 -15.36
C ALA A 50 -0.42 -28.60 -14.69
N SER A 51 -0.59 -27.47 -14.02
CA SER A 51 0.48 -26.71 -13.35
C SER A 51 0.50 -26.89 -11.83
N ASP A 52 -0.39 -27.72 -11.26
CA ASP A 52 -0.64 -27.78 -9.81
C ASP A 52 0.62 -28.19 -9.03
N ASP A 53 1.29 -29.28 -9.41
CA ASP A 53 2.53 -29.73 -8.76
C ASP A 53 3.63 -28.66 -8.75
N LEU A 54 3.75 -27.90 -9.85
CA LEU A 54 4.72 -26.82 -9.98
C LEU A 54 4.39 -25.66 -9.02
N LEU A 55 3.12 -25.26 -8.97
CA LEU A 55 2.64 -24.20 -8.08
C LEU A 55 2.75 -24.61 -6.61
N GLN A 56 2.45 -25.87 -6.27
CA GLN A 56 2.65 -26.41 -4.93
C GLN A 56 4.13 -26.43 -4.53
N SER A 57 5.01 -26.90 -5.41
CA SER A 57 6.46 -26.86 -5.17
C SER A 57 6.97 -25.43 -4.96
N TYR A 58 6.47 -24.47 -5.75
CA TYR A 58 6.79 -23.06 -5.59
C TYR A 58 6.31 -22.51 -4.24
N ARG A 59 5.09 -22.85 -3.80
CA ARG A 59 4.55 -22.47 -2.48
C ARG A 59 5.43 -22.98 -1.34
N GLU A 60 5.80 -24.26 -1.34
CA GLU A 60 6.64 -24.82 -0.28
C GLU A 60 8.02 -24.17 -0.23
N LYS A 61 8.61 -23.85 -1.39
CA LYS A 61 9.86 -23.08 -1.44
C LYS A 61 9.69 -21.65 -0.93
N SER A 62 8.55 -21.02 -1.22
CA SER A 62 8.24 -19.67 -0.77
C SER A 62 8.03 -19.63 0.75
N ARG A 63 7.43 -20.67 1.34
CA ARG A 63 7.34 -20.84 2.80
C ARG A 63 8.70 -20.89 3.49
N LEU A 64 9.72 -21.50 2.88
CA LEU A 64 11.08 -21.48 3.43
C LEU A 64 11.70 -20.07 3.45
N LEU A 65 11.18 -19.17 2.62
CA LEU A 65 11.56 -17.76 2.56
C LEU A 65 10.59 -16.88 3.35
N SER A 66 9.77 -17.45 4.25
CA SER A 66 8.86 -16.68 5.10
C SER A 66 9.64 -15.60 5.87
N GLY A 67 9.23 -14.34 5.72
CA GLY A 67 9.93 -13.19 6.32
C GLY A 67 11.07 -12.62 5.48
N HIS A 68 11.38 -13.18 4.30
CA HIS A 68 12.30 -12.54 3.38
C HIS A 68 11.65 -11.31 2.74
N LEU A 69 12.13 -10.13 3.13
CA LEU A 69 11.76 -8.87 2.49
C LEU A 69 12.61 -8.61 1.24
N CYS A 70 11.94 -8.14 0.18
CA CYS A 70 12.62 -7.62 -1.00
C CYS A 70 13.53 -6.43 -0.62
N PRO A 71 14.51 -6.04 -1.45
CA PRO A 71 15.47 -5.00 -1.09
C PRO A 71 14.84 -3.67 -0.64
N ALA A 72 13.79 -3.22 -1.33
CA ALA A 72 13.06 -2.00 -0.98
C ALA A 72 12.38 -2.12 0.39
N ASP A 73 11.67 -3.22 0.63
CA ASP A 73 10.97 -3.48 1.91
C ASP A 73 11.97 -3.64 3.06
N ARG A 74 13.15 -4.22 2.80
CA ARG A 74 14.24 -4.33 3.78
C ARG A 74 14.79 -2.97 4.20
N ARG A 75 15.00 -2.04 3.25
CA ARG A 75 15.41 -0.67 3.57
C ARG A 75 14.39 0.03 4.46
N ILE A 76 13.10 -0.17 4.19
CA ILE A 76 12.01 0.37 5.00
C ILE A 76 11.98 -0.26 6.39
N GLN A 77 12.06 -1.59 6.50
CA GLN A 77 12.03 -2.28 7.78
C GLN A 77 13.22 -1.91 8.66
N ASN A 78 14.44 -1.85 8.10
CA ASN A 78 15.63 -1.42 8.84
C ASN A 78 15.45 -0.01 9.42
N PHE A 79 14.90 0.92 8.62
CA PHE A 79 14.57 2.26 9.11
C PHE A 79 13.56 2.22 10.26
N LEU A 80 12.48 1.45 10.13
CA LEU A 80 11.44 1.34 11.17
C LEU A 80 11.97 0.74 12.46
N ASP A 81 12.76 -0.33 12.38
CA ASP A 81 13.36 -1.01 13.52
C ASP A 81 14.26 -0.05 14.31
N ASP A 82 15.15 0.67 13.60
CA ASP A 82 16.04 1.64 14.22
C ASP A 82 15.28 2.89 14.74
N TYR A 83 14.32 3.41 13.97
CA TYR A 83 13.58 4.63 14.31
C TYR A 83 12.68 4.44 15.54
N LEU A 84 12.18 3.22 15.77
CA LEU A 84 11.27 2.88 16.86
C LEU A 84 11.93 2.13 18.02
N ALA A 85 13.25 1.93 17.99
CA ALA A 85 13.98 1.19 19.01
C ALA A 85 13.80 1.76 20.45
N ASP A 86 13.54 3.05 20.56
CA ASP A 86 13.34 3.80 21.81
C ASP A 86 11.86 4.11 22.11
N ALA A 87 10.91 3.60 21.32
CA ALA A 87 9.49 3.94 21.44
C ALA A 87 8.78 3.28 22.63
N ASP A 88 9.43 2.35 23.35
CA ASP A 88 8.86 1.55 24.46
C ASP A 88 7.51 0.91 24.11
N ALA A 89 7.38 0.44 22.86
CA ALA A 89 6.17 -0.20 22.38
C ALA A 89 6.21 -1.71 22.66
N ASP A 90 5.11 -2.24 23.19
CA ASP A 90 4.94 -3.68 23.45
C ASP A 90 4.98 -4.55 22.17
N VAL A 91 4.89 -3.91 20.99
CA VAL A 91 4.83 -4.56 19.68
C VAL A 91 5.78 -3.85 18.73
N THR A 92 6.69 -4.62 18.12
CA THR A 92 7.53 -4.17 17.01
C THR A 92 6.79 -4.43 15.68
N PRO A 93 6.38 -3.39 14.94
CA PRO A 93 5.65 -3.59 13.70
C PRO A 93 6.55 -4.11 12.59
N HIS A 94 6.12 -5.17 11.92
CA HIS A 94 6.79 -5.73 10.75
C HIS A 94 5.94 -5.58 9.49
N LEU A 95 6.58 -5.16 8.40
CA LEU A 95 5.92 -5.06 7.09
C LEU A 95 5.31 -6.42 6.69
N PRO A 96 4.14 -6.41 6.02
CA PRO A 96 3.55 -7.63 5.50
C PRO A 96 4.48 -8.23 4.44
N SER A 97 5.06 -9.40 4.75
CA SER A 97 5.97 -10.12 3.86
C SER A 97 5.25 -10.89 2.77
N GLU A 98 4.01 -11.33 3.05
CA GLU A 98 3.16 -12.03 2.10
C GLU A 98 2.13 -11.07 1.49
N THR A 99 2.44 -10.54 0.30
CA THR A 99 1.52 -9.66 -0.44
C THR A 99 1.33 -10.14 -1.87
N ILE A 100 0.15 -9.89 -2.44
CA ILE A 100 -0.04 -9.97 -3.89
C ILE A 100 0.62 -8.73 -4.51
N VAL A 101 1.90 -8.88 -4.87
CA VAL A 101 2.67 -7.89 -5.65
C VAL A 101 1.99 -7.59 -6.99
N LEU A 102 1.78 -6.32 -7.31
CA LEU A 102 1.24 -5.86 -8.58
C LEU A 102 2.42 -5.52 -9.49
N ASP A 103 2.90 -6.52 -10.23
CA ASP A 103 4.13 -6.43 -11.02
C ASP A 103 3.90 -6.18 -12.52
N ARG A 104 2.65 -5.99 -12.92
CA ARG A 104 2.25 -5.70 -14.30
C ARG A 104 1.06 -4.75 -14.33
N HIS A 105 1.15 -3.74 -15.20
CA HIS A 105 0.06 -2.80 -15.44
C HIS A 105 -1.27 -3.48 -15.79
N GLY A 106 -2.32 -3.02 -15.11
CA GLY A 106 -3.70 -3.46 -15.32
C GLY A 106 -4.14 -4.60 -14.39
N VAL A 107 -3.21 -5.33 -13.76
CA VAL A 107 -3.54 -6.35 -12.76
C VAL A 107 -4.36 -5.74 -11.62
N ALA A 108 -3.93 -4.58 -11.12
CA ALA A 108 -4.63 -3.84 -10.07
C ALA A 108 -6.09 -3.53 -10.44
N ARG A 109 -6.31 -3.07 -11.67
CA ARG A 109 -7.65 -2.75 -12.19
C ARG A 109 -8.55 -3.96 -12.25
N GLU A 110 -8.06 -5.07 -12.79
CA GLU A 110 -8.87 -6.28 -12.89
C GLU A 110 -9.14 -6.90 -11.52
N LEU A 111 -8.21 -6.77 -10.57
CA LEU A 111 -8.41 -7.17 -9.17
C LEU A 111 -9.47 -6.34 -8.43
N SER A 112 -9.81 -5.13 -8.93
CA SER A 112 -10.70 -4.17 -8.26
C SER A 112 -12.19 -4.48 -8.40
N LEU A 113 -12.55 -5.53 -9.14
CA LEU A 113 -13.91 -5.98 -9.40
C LEU A 113 -13.99 -7.50 -9.33
N PRO A 114 -15.16 -8.11 -9.07
CA PRO A 114 -15.30 -9.56 -9.05
C PRO A 114 -15.01 -10.17 -10.42
N MET A 115 -14.45 -11.38 -10.44
CA MET A 115 -14.12 -12.09 -11.68
C MET A 115 -15.33 -12.21 -12.62
N ASP A 116 -16.50 -12.50 -12.05
CA ASP A 116 -17.77 -12.77 -12.72
C ASP A 116 -18.77 -11.59 -12.66
N GLY A 117 -18.32 -10.41 -12.25
CA GLY A 117 -19.20 -9.27 -12.00
C GLY A 117 -18.64 -7.91 -12.42
N ASP A 118 -19.56 -6.98 -12.66
CA ASP A 118 -19.24 -5.59 -13.00
C ASP A 118 -19.43 -4.63 -11.82
N VAL A 119 -19.79 -5.13 -10.64
CA VAL A 119 -20.06 -4.31 -9.45
C VAL A 119 -19.43 -4.96 -8.23
N PHE A 120 -18.69 -4.16 -7.47
CA PHE A 120 -18.22 -4.52 -6.12
C PHE A 120 -18.69 -3.47 -5.13
N LYS A 121 -19.12 -3.90 -3.94
CA LYS A 121 -19.59 -3.01 -2.89
C LYS A 121 -19.08 -3.48 -1.53
N SER A 122 -18.52 -2.55 -0.77
CA SER A 122 -18.19 -2.69 0.65
C SER A 122 -18.61 -1.41 1.41
N ASP A 123 -18.37 -1.37 2.72
CA ASP A 123 -18.71 -0.22 3.55
C ASP A 123 -17.87 1.03 3.23
N ILE A 124 -16.72 0.85 2.57
CA ILE A 124 -15.74 1.93 2.32
C ILE A 124 -15.60 2.29 0.84
N ILE A 125 -16.09 1.46 -0.08
CA ILE A 125 -15.99 1.70 -1.51
C ILE A 125 -17.08 0.97 -2.30
N THR A 126 -17.59 1.62 -3.35
CA THR A 126 -18.40 0.98 -4.38
C THR A 126 -17.73 1.15 -5.74
N SER A 127 -17.47 0.05 -6.43
CA SER A 127 -16.75 0.00 -7.70
C SER A 127 -17.66 -0.53 -8.80
N TYR A 128 -17.51 0.01 -10.00
CA TYR A 128 -18.28 -0.37 -11.19
C TYR A 128 -17.37 -0.52 -12.40
N ARG A 129 -17.61 -1.55 -13.21
CA ARG A 129 -17.15 -1.58 -14.60
C ARG A 129 -18.13 -0.78 -15.44
N VAL A 130 -17.61 0.09 -16.30
CA VAL A 130 -18.39 0.87 -17.25
C VAL A 130 -17.76 0.78 -18.63
N LYS A 131 -18.49 1.19 -19.68
CA LYS A 131 -18.00 1.13 -21.06
C LYS A 131 -16.69 1.91 -21.27
N GLN A 132 -16.47 2.96 -20.49
CA GLN A 132 -15.31 3.84 -20.57
C GLN A 132 -14.14 3.39 -19.67
N GLY A 133 -14.30 2.33 -18.87
CA GLY A 133 -13.29 1.89 -17.91
C GLY A 133 -13.89 1.47 -16.57
N VAL A 134 -13.41 2.07 -15.49
CA VAL A 134 -13.84 1.77 -14.11
C VAL A 134 -14.25 3.04 -13.38
N ILE A 135 -15.25 2.92 -12.51
CA ILE A 135 -15.68 3.98 -11.58
C ILE A 135 -15.50 3.45 -10.17
N HIS A 136 -14.91 4.26 -9.29
CA HIS A 136 -14.75 3.94 -7.89
C HIS A 136 -15.24 5.09 -7.02
N ASN A 137 -16.23 4.80 -6.18
CA ASN A 137 -16.85 5.74 -5.25
C ASN A 137 -16.45 5.35 -3.81
N PRO A 138 -15.39 5.93 -3.23
CA PRO A 138 -15.03 5.71 -1.84
C PRO A 138 -16.06 6.37 -0.90
N ALA A 139 -16.13 5.92 0.35
CA ALA A 139 -17.06 6.45 1.35
C ALA A 139 -16.85 7.95 1.62
N SER A 140 -15.58 8.39 1.67
CA SER A 140 -15.20 9.80 1.70
C SER A 140 -15.09 10.35 0.27
N ASP A 141 -15.94 11.30 -0.12
CA ASP A 141 -15.96 11.88 -1.47
C ASP A 141 -14.91 12.98 -1.71
N ARG A 142 -14.29 13.48 -0.63
CA ARG A 142 -13.33 14.60 -0.68
C ARG A 142 -12.26 14.49 0.38
N ARG A 143 -11.16 15.20 0.12
CA ARG A 143 -10.01 15.32 1.03
C ARG A 143 -10.26 16.36 2.13
N THR A 144 -9.87 16.04 3.36
CA THR A 144 -9.80 16.99 4.47
C THR A 144 -8.35 17.47 4.63
N THR A 145 -8.14 18.78 4.75
CA THR A 145 -6.80 19.38 4.89
C THR A 145 -6.52 19.96 6.27
N LYS A 146 -7.56 20.38 7.01
CA LYS A 146 -7.40 20.96 8.34
C LYS A 146 -7.10 19.84 9.35
N GLY A 147 -5.93 19.90 9.98
CA GLY A 147 -5.55 18.99 11.05
C GLY A 147 -5.27 17.55 10.63
N SER A 148 -5.14 17.26 9.33
CA SER A 148 -4.98 15.90 8.81
C SER A 148 -3.53 15.47 8.57
N PHE A 149 -2.54 16.34 8.76
CA PHE A 149 -1.13 16.00 8.55
C PHE A 149 -0.36 15.99 9.88
N HIS A 150 -0.01 14.78 10.30
CA HIS A 150 0.73 14.49 11.51
C HIS A 150 2.16 14.05 11.16
N VAL A 151 3.10 14.34 12.06
CA VAL A 151 4.52 14.03 11.88
C VAL A 151 5.07 13.44 13.16
N VAL A 152 5.78 12.32 13.04
CA VAL A 152 6.34 11.59 14.19
C VAL A 152 7.59 12.30 14.70
N GLU A 153 7.74 12.32 16.03
CA GLU A 153 8.90 12.83 16.74
C GLU A 153 10.14 11.95 16.58
N GLY A 154 11.32 12.51 16.88
CA GLY A 154 12.61 11.81 16.85
C GLY A 154 13.20 11.56 15.47
N GLY A 155 12.73 12.31 14.46
CA GLY A 155 13.40 12.47 13.17
C GLY A 155 13.74 13.92 12.87
N LEU A 156 13.62 14.32 11.60
CA LEU A 156 13.82 15.72 11.19
C LEU A 156 12.82 16.69 11.86
N PRO A 157 13.17 17.97 12.04
CA PRO A 157 12.33 18.97 12.69
C PRO A 157 10.89 18.99 12.18
N ILE A 158 9.93 19.08 13.10
CA ILE A 158 8.50 19.09 12.78
C ILE A 158 8.08 20.53 12.44
N PRO A 159 7.49 20.79 11.26
CA PRO A 159 6.99 22.12 10.93
C PRO A 159 5.90 22.57 11.91
N GLY A 160 5.88 23.86 12.26
CA GLY A 160 4.97 24.41 13.27
C GLY A 160 3.48 24.28 12.93
N ASP A 161 3.14 24.06 11.67
CA ASP A 161 1.76 23.88 11.20
C ASP A 161 1.30 22.40 11.16
N LYS A 162 2.14 21.46 11.61
CA LYS A 162 1.82 20.02 11.68
C LYS A 162 1.62 19.57 13.12
N LYS A 163 0.81 18.52 13.31
CA LYS A 163 0.65 17.89 14.62
C LYS A 163 1.84 17.00 14.92
N ALA A 164 2.50 17.20 16.07
CA ALA A 164 3.62 16.38 16.53
C ALA A 164 3.11 15.12 17.24
N VAL A 165 3.58 13.94 16.84
CA VAL A 165 3.10 12.67 17.38
C VAL A 165 4.25 11.90 18.07
N PRO A 166 4.09 11.47 19.33
CA PRO A 166 5.07 10.62 20.00
C PRO A 166 5.32 9.31 19.25
N LYS A 167 6.56 8.80 19.31
CA LYS A 167 6.95 7.54 18.65
C LYS A 167 6.07 6.35 19.07
N ILE A 168 5.73 6.23 20.35
CA ILE A 168 4.86 5.15 20.87
C ILE A 168 3.51 5.09 20.15
N ALA A 169 2.88 6.25 19.91
CA ALA A 169 1.60 6.32 19.22
C ALA A 169 1.74 5.91 17.75
N PHE A 170 2.81 6.31 17.07
CA PHE A 170 3.08 5.85 15.71
C PHE A 170 3.38 4.34 15.64
N ALA A 171 4.16 3.79 16.57
CA ALA A 171 4.45 2.36 16.63
C ALA A 171 3.16 1.54 16.76
N ARG A 172 2.25 1.95 17.65
CA ARG A 172 0.94 1.31 17.85
C ARG A 172 0.02 1.47 16.63
N LEU A 173 -0.03 2.67 16.03
CA LEU A 173 -0.77 2.89 14.78
C LEU A 173 -0.26 1.98 13.65
N LEU A 174 1.06 1.87 13.51
CA LEU A 174 1.70 1.06 12.47
C LEU A 174 1.45 -0.43 12.70
N ALA A 175 1.54 -0.91 13.94
CA ALA A 175 1.19 -2.29 14.28
C ALA A 175 -0.27 -2.61 13.90
N THR A 176 -1.22 -1.74 14.28
CA THR A 176 -2.62 -1.90 13.91
C THR A 176 -2.86 -1.75 12.40
N ALA A 177 -2.07 -0.94 11.69
CA ALA A 177 -2.16 -0.79 10.23
C ALA A 177 -1.90 -2.12 9.50
N PHE A 178 -1.05 -2.98 10.06
CA PHE A 178 -0.75 -4.31 9.53
C PHE A 178 -1.70 -5.41 10.02
N MET A 179 -2.68 -5.07 10.87
CA MET A 179 -3.77 -5.95 11.32
C MET A 179 -5.14 -5.39 10.91
N PRO A 180 -5.39 -5.16 9.61
CA PRO A 180 -6.69 -4.72 9.14
C PRO A 180 -7.77 -5.78 9.40
N PRO A 181 -9.04 -5.37 9.60
CA PRO A 181 -10.12 -6.31 9.77
C PRO A 181 -10.37 -7.13 8.49
N THR A 182 -10.96 -8.31 8.67
CA THR A 182 -11.15 -9.31 7.61
C THR A 182 -11.88 -8.79 6.37
N ASP A 183 -12.90 -7.97 6.56
CA ASP A 183 -13.68 -7.32 5.49
C ASP A 183 -12.83 -6.37 4.64
N LEU A 184 -11.92 -5.63 5.27
CA LEU A 184 -10.97 -4.73 4.61
C LEU A 184 -9.91 -5.51 3.82
N MET A 185 -9.60 -6.74 4.21
CA MET A 185 -8.64 -7.61 3.52
C MET A 185 -9.21 -8.33 2.29
N THR A 186 -10.54 -8.45 2.19
CA THR A 186 -11.21 -9.17 1.10
C THR A 186 -10.86 -8.59 -0.27
N LEU A 187 -10.30 -9.41 -1.15
CA LEU A 187 -9.96 -9.03 -2.51
C LEU A 187 -11.23 -9.03 -3.39
N PRO A 188 -11.56 -7.91 -4.07
CA PRO A 188 -12.79 -7.82 -4.87
C PRO A 188 -12.92 -8.93 -5.92
N PHE A 189 -11.82 -9.29 -6.58
CA PHE A 189 -11.76 -10.36 -7.59
C PHE A 189 -12.36 -11.70 -7.16
N THR A 190 -12.13 -12.08 -5.90
CA THR A 190 -12.59 -13.35 -5.34
C THR A 190 -13.84 -13.21 -4.48
N SER A 191 -14.43 -12.01 -4.42
CA SER A 191 -15.48 -11.68 -3.43
C SER A 191 -16.79 -12.46 -3.60
N THR A 192 -17.01 -13.09 -4.76
CA THR A 192 -18.19 -13.93 -5.06
C THR A 192 -18.00 -15.39 -4.68
N LEU A 193 -16.79 -15.80 -4.24
CA LEU A 193 -16.53 -17.14 -3.72
C LEU A 193 -17.08 -17.31 -2.30
N ASP A 194 -17.40 -18.56 -1.92
CA ASP A 194 -17.78 -18.91 -0.55
C ASP A 194 -16.68 -18.58 0.47
N ASP A 195 -15.41 -18.78 0.08
CA ASP A 195 -14.24 -18.35 0.85
C ASP A 195 -13.33 -17.44 0.00
N PRO A 196 -13.49 -16.11 0.10
CA PRO A 196 -12.72 -15.16 -0.69
C PRO A 196 -11.29 -14.98 -0.17
N ALA A 197 -10.36 -14.63 -1.07
CA ALA A 197 -8.98 -14.29 -0.71
C ALA A 197 -8.95 -13.03 0.18
N ARG A 198 -8.14 -13.08 1.24
CA ARG A 198 -7.95 -12.00 2.21
C ARG A 198 -6.47 -11.69 2.33
N VAL A 199 -6.03 -10.65 1.63
CA VAL A 199 -4.61 -10.42 1.38
C VAL A 199 -4.26 -8.95 1.43
N PHE A 200 -2.98 -8.67 1.70
CA PHE A 200 -2.39 -7.40 1.31
C PHE A 200 -2.01 -7.44 -0.18
N VAL A 201 -2.18 -6.32 -0.86
CA VAL A 201 -1.62 -6.05 -2.18
C VAL A 201 -0.48 -5.04 -2.04
N SER A 202 0.52 -5.12 -2.92
CA SER A 202 1.63 -4.16 -2.90
C SER A 202 2.08 -3.74 -4.29
N LEU A 203 2.61 -2.53 -4.42
CA LEU A 203 3.07 -1.95 -5.69
C LEU A 203 4.42 -1.26 -5.50
N LEU A 204 5.32 -1.41 -6.49
CA LEU A 204 6.56 -0.64 -6.58
C LEU A 204 6.37 0.48 -7.61
N LEU A 205 6.68 1.71 -7.21
CA LEU A 205 6.73 2.89 -8.07
C LEU A 205 8.17 3.43 -8.15
N ARG A 206 8.49 4.10 -9.26
CA ARG A 206 9.75 4.84 -9.46
C ARG A 206 9.49 6.30 -9.85
N PRO A 207 8.83 7.11 -9.00
CA PRO A 207 8.50 8.48 -9.34
C PRO A 207 9.78 9.31 -9.56
N VAL A 208 9.79 10.10 -10.63
CA VAL A 208 10.92 10.98 -10.98
C VAL A 208 11.03 12.12 -9.98
N VAL A 209 12.25 12.34 -9.48
CA VAL A 209 12.60 13.41 -8.53
C VAL A 209 13.49 14.46 -9.19
N CYS A 210 14.46 14.02 -10.00
CA CYS A 210 15.35 14.91 -10.75
C CYS A 210 15.13 14.68 -12.25
N PRO A 211 14.77 15.71 -13.04
CA PRO A 211 14.68 15.58 -14.49
C PRO A 211 16.07 15.39 -15.10
N GLU A 212 16.11 14.79 -16.29
CA GLU A 212 17.34 14.69 -17.08
C GLU A 212 17.84 16.08 -17.50
N ILE A 213 19.16 16.27 -17.45
CA ILE A 213 19.85 17.40 -18.06
C ILE A 213 20.75 16.83 -19.17
N PRO A 214 20.37 16.99 -20.46
CA PRO A 214 21.08 16.36 -21.57
C PRO A 214 22.59 16.63 -21.56
N GLY A 215 23.39 15.57 -21.64
CA GLY A 215 24.85 15.63 -21.65
C GLY A 215 25.50 15.98 -20.30
N ARG A 216 24.72 16.09 -19.21
CA ARG A 216 25.23 16.44 -17.88
C ARG A 216 24.82 15.45 -16.79
N GLU A 217 23.53 15.15 -16.67
CA GLU A 217 23.01 14.34 -15.57
C GLU A 217 21.78 13.54 -16.05
N ALA A 218 21.77 12.24 -15.77
CA ALA A 218 20.61 11.39 -16.02
C ALA A 218 19.45 11.80 -15.11
N PHE A 219 18.21 11.50 -15.51
CA PHE A 219 17.08 11.64 -14.60
C PHE A 219 17.28 10.72 -13.39
N LYS A 220 16.77 11.14 -12.23
CA LYS A 220 16.74 10.30 -11.02
C LYS A 220 15.33 10.14 -10.51
N SER A 221 15.05 8.95 -10.01
CA SER A 221 13.80 8.58 -9.35
C SER A 221 14.08 8.12 -7.93
N MET A 222 13.12 8.28 -7.04
CA MET A 222 13.11 7.48 -5.81
C MET A 222 12.38 6.17 -6.07
N GLU A 223 12.46 5.23 -5.12
CA GLU A 223 11.55 4.07 -5.11
C GLU A 223 10.47 4.29 -4.04
N THR A 224 9.25 3.82 -4.31
CA THR A 224 8.15 3.90 -3.35
C THR A 224 7.37 2.59 -3.31
N ARG A 225 7.21 2.04 -2.11
CA ARG A 225 6.40 0.84 -1.85
C ARG A 225 5.03 1.25 -1.33
N PHE A 226 3.99 0.87 -2.05
CA PHE A 226 2.61 1.02 -1.62
C PHE A 226 2.10 -0.31 -1.08
N PHE A 227 1.48 -0.27 0.10
CA PHE A 227 0.80 -1.40 0.72
C PHE A 227 -0.67 -1.04 0.98
N ALA A 228 -1.56 -1.94 0.62
CA ALA A 228 -2.97 -1.77 0.90
C ALA A 228 -3.64 -3.13 1.16
N PRO A 229 -4.64 -3.18 2.06
CA PRO A 229 -5.55 -4.31 2.13
C PRO A 229 -6.24 -4.57 0.78
N GLY A 230 -6.60 -5.82 0.49
CA GLY A 230 -7.14 -6.24 -0.81
C GLY A 230 -8.37 -5.45 -1.29
N ASN A 231 -9.24 -5.03 -0.38
CA ASN A 231 -10.44 -4.23 -0.69
C ASN A 231 -10.08 -2.85 -1.27
N LEU A 232 -8.86 -2.37 -1.04
CA LEU A 232 -8.34 -1.08 -1.49
C LEU A 232 -7.41 -1.20 -2.71
N VAL A 233 -7.43 -2.32 -3.43
CA VAL A 233 -6.56 -2.52 -4.62
C VAL A 233 -6.79 -1.48 -5.73
N SER A 234 -7.98 -0.86 -5.80
CA SER A 234 -8.26 0.24 -6.73
C SER A 234 -7.39 1.48 -6.45
N ASN A 235 -6.98 1.72 -5.21
CA ASN A 235 -6.04 2.79 -4.88
C ASN A 235 -4.67 2.55 -5.52
N LEU A 236 -4.26 1.29 -5.66
CA LEU A 236 -3.02 0.91 -6.33
C LEU A 236 -3.14 1.03 -7.85
N ASP A 237 -4.29 0.66 -8.45
CA ASP A 237 -4.57 0.97 -9.88
C ASP A 237 -4.46 2.48 -10.15
N PHE A 238 -4.98 3.30 -9.24
CA PHE A 238 -4.94 4.75 -9.37
C PHE A 238 -3.52 5.30 -9.38
N VAL A 239 -2.66 4.93 -8.42
CA VAL A 239 -1.26 5.43 -8.41
C VAL A 239 -0.40 4.78 -9.49
N GLU A 240 -0.65 3.52 -9.85
CA GLU A 240 -0.03 2.84 -10.99
C GLU A 240 -0.30 3.61 -12.29
N SER A 241 -1.55 3.99 -12.54
CA SER A 241 -1.95 4.73 -13.74
C SER A 241 -1.33 6.12 -13.83
N ILE A 242 -0.95 6.73 -12.71
CA ILE A 242 -0.34 8.07 -12.67
C ILE A 242 1.19 7.99 -12.78
N PHE A 243 1.82 7.05 -12.07
CA PHE A 243 3.27 7.02 -11.84
C PHE A 243 3.98 5.84 -12.49
N GLY A 244 3.25 4.91 -13.09
CA GLY A 244 3.75 3.71 -13.76
C GLY A 244 4.08 2.57 -12.80
N ASN A 245 4.05 1.34 -13.32
CA ASN A 245 4.44 0.14 -12.60
C ASN A 245 5.95 -0.13 -12.73
N ALA A 246 6.66 -0.30 -11.62
CA ALA A 246 8.10 -0.58 -11.60
C ALA A 246 8.45 -2.09 -11.49
N GLY A 247 7.46 -2.97 -11.64
CA GLY A 247 7.59 -4.41 -11.68
C GLY A 247 7.71 -5.08 -10.32
N ASN A 248 8.13 -6.34 -10.34
CA ASN A 248 8.29 -7.15 -9.13
C ASN A 248 9.54 -6.71 -8.35
N PRO A 249 9.41 -6.21 -7.10
CA PRO A 249 10.53 -5.66 -6.34
C PRO A 249 11.52 -6.73 -5.85
N SER A 250 11.17 -8.01 -5.94
CA SER A 250 12.06 -9.12 -5.57
C SER A 250 13.09 -9.44 -6.66
N LEU A 251 12.91 -8.89 -7.87
CA LEU A 251 13.82 -9.13 -8.98
C LEU A 251 14.96 -8.10 -8.93
N PRO A 252 16.25 -8.51 -9.01
CA PRO A 252 17.39 -7.59 -8.94
C PRO A 252 17.33 -6.45 -9.97
N ARG A 253 16.80 -6.71 -11.17
CA ARG A 253 16.62 -5.67 -12.20
C ARG A 253 15.71 -4.49 -11.79
N ASN A 254 14.90 -4.67 -10.75
CA ASN A 254 14.00 -3.67 -10.21
C ASN A 254 14.49 -3.11 -8.86
N ASP A 255 15.63 -3.57 -8.33
CA ASP A 255 16.23 -3.00 -7.12
C ASP A 255 16.91 -1.67 -7.44
N ALA A 256 16.39 -0.59 -6.86
CA ALA A 256 16.91 0.75 -7.10
C ALA A 256 18.38 0.92 -6.68
N ALA A 257 18.83 0.17 -5.67
CA ALA A 257 20.20 0.23 -5.20
C ALA A 257 21.24 -0.30 -6.19
N LEU A 258 20.81 -1.10 -7.19
CA LEU A 258 21.70 -1.60 -8.24
C LEU A 258 21.79 -0.65 -9.44
N ASP A 259 20.90 0.34 -9.54
CA ASP A 259 20.89 1.38 -10.57
C ASP A 259 21.18 2.75 -9.96
N VAL A 260 22.44 2.91 -9.53
CA VAL A 260 22.93 4.09 -8.82
C VAL A 260 22.84 5.38 -9.65
N ASP A 261 22.84 5.27 -10.98
CA ASP A 261 22.79 6.41 -11.89
C ASP A 261 21.40 7.05 -11.93
N HIS A 262 20.34 6.24 -11.77
CA HIS A 262 18.95 6.69 -11.87
C HIS A 262 18.15 6.62 -10.56
N TRP A 263 18.78 6.24 -9.45
CA TRP A 263 18.19 6.29 -8.12
C TRP A 263 18.66 7.52 -7.34
N SER A 264 17.74 8.17 -6.62
CA SER A 264 18.05 9.31 -5.77
C SER A 264 18.72 8.91 -4.45
N GLY A 265 18.78 7.62 -4.11
CA GLY A 265 19.20 7.13 -2.80
C GLY A 265 18.09 7.15 -1.73
N HIS A 266 16.85 7.45 -2.11
CA HIS A 266 15.71 7.59 -1.18
C HIS A 266 14.66 6.51 -1.41
N THR A 267 14.03 6.05 -0.32
CA THR A 267 12.98 5.03 -0.31
C THR A 267 11.73 5.54 0.41
N GLY A 268 10.57 5.42 -0.24
CA GLY A 268 9.28 5.76 0.35
C GLY A 268 8.43 4.52 0.66
N CYS A 269 7.57 4.62 1.67
CA CYS A 269 6.56 3.63 2.02
C CYS A 269 5.22 4.31 2.27
N VAL A 270 4.15 3.82 1.67
CA VAL A 270 2.79 4.30 1.88
C VAL A 270 1.88 3.13 2.24
N ILE A 271 1.16 3.25 3.35
CA ILE A 271 0.29 2.20 3.89
C ILE A 271 -1.14 2.73 4.00
N LEU A 272 -2.10 2.08 3.35
CA LEU A 272 -3.52 2.42 3.48
C LEU A 272 -4.14 1.67 4.66
N ALA A 273 -4.69 2.40 5.63
CA ALA A 273 -5.24 1.84 6.85
C ALA A 273 -6.43 2.67 7.36
N PRO A 274 -7.56 2.73 6.62
CA PRO A 274 -8.72 3.54 7.00
C PRO A 274 -9.37 3.11 8.31
N HIS A 275 -9.13 1.88 8.78
CA HIS A 275 -9.65 1.39 10.06
C HIS A 275 -9.05 2.09 11.29
N LEU A 276 -7.92 2.79 11.14
CA LEU A 276 -7.24 3.45 12.26
C LEU A 276 -8.01 4.64 12.85
N VAL A 277 -9.00 5.18 12.14
CA VAL A 277 -9.86 6.25 12.67
C VAL A 277 -10.72 5.79 13.86
N ARG A 278 -10.77 4.49 14.14
CA ARG A 278 -11.50 3.90 15.27
C ARG A 278 -10.64 3.77 16.54
N MET A 279 -9.34 4.05 16.46
CA MET A 279 -8.44 3.92 17.60
C MET A 279 -8.63 5.06 18.60
N THR A 280 -8.60 4.76 19.89
CA THR A 280 -8.62 5.77 20.94
C THR A 280 -7.26 6.44 21.13
N LYS A 281 -7.24 7.67 21.64
CA LYS A 281 -5.98 8.34 22.03
C LYS A 281 -5.27 7.59 23.15
N LYS A 282 -6.05 7.03 24.09
CA LYS A 282 -5.54 6.28 25.24
C LYS A 282 -4.85 4.98 24.84
N GLU A 283 -5.44 4.17 23.97
CA GLU A 283 -4.80 2.92 23.51
C GLU A 283 -3.50 3.21 22.74
N LEU A 284 -3.40 4.36 22.06
CA LEU A 284 -2.19 4.82 21.39
C LEU A 284 -1.10 5.30 22.36
N GLY A 285 -1.37 5.35 23.66
CA GLY A 285 -0.39 5.78 24.66
C GLY A 285 -0.18 7.28 24.69
N LEU A 286 -1.14 8.08 24.20
CA LEU A 286 -1.11 9.52 24.40
C LEU A 286 -1.35 9.84 25.89
N PRO A 287 -0.81 10.95 26.40
CA PRO A 287 -0.98 11.33 27.81
C PRO A 287 -2.41 11.80 28.10
N HIS A 288 -2.82 11.66 29.37
CA HIS A 288 -3.98 12.39 29.87
C HIS A 288 -3.68 13.90 29.86
N VAL A 289 -4.69 14.75 29.67
CA VAL A 289 -4.52 16.21 29.54
C VAL A 289 -3.74 16.86 30.70
N ASN A 290 -3.85 16.30 31.91
CA ASN A 290 -3.11 16.77 33.10
C ASN A 290 -1.59 16.52 33.03
N ASP A 291 -1.15 15.56 32.21
CA ASP A 291 0.25 15.18 32.03
C ASP A 291 0.79 15.63 30.66
N ALA A 292 -0.04 16.32 29.86
CA ALA A 292 0.29 16.74 28.51
C ALA A 292 1.00 18.10 28.49
N SER A 293 1.99 18.23 27.62
CA SER A 293 2.62 19.52 27.31
C SER A 293 1.64 20.46 26.60
N GLU A 294 1.92 21.77 26.65
CA GLU A 294 1.13 22.78 25.91
C GLU A 294 1.02 22.44 24.41
N ARG A 295 2.08 21.90 23.82
CA ARG A 295 2.09 21.48 22.41
C ARG A 295 1.18 20.28 22.17
N GLN A 296 1.21 19.27 23.05
CA GLN A 296 0.32 18.11 22.92
C GLN A 296 -1.15 18.52 23.05
N ILE A 297 -1.47 19.43 23.97
CA ILE A 297 -2.83 19.96 24.13
C ILE A 297 -3.25 20.71 22.86
N HIS A 298 -2.40 21.60 22.34
CA HIS A 298 -2.66 22.36 21.11
C HIS A 298 -2.91 21.44 19.90
N ASP A 299 -2.12 20.38 19.75
CA ASP A 299 -2.20 19.45 18.63
C ASP A 299 -3.31 18.40 18.78
N GLY A 300 -3.96 18.33 19.94
CA GLY A 300 -4.94 17.30 20.28
C GLY A 300 -4.31 15.92 20.50
N MET A 301 -3.05 15.88 20.92
CA MET A 301 -2.24 14.69 21.21
C MET A 301 -2.28 14.33 22.69
N CYS A 302 -3.45 14.46 23.30
CA CYS A 302 -3.79 14.08 24.66
C CYS A 302 -5.29 13.77 24.75
N TRP A 303 -5.70 13.10 25.82
CA TRP A 303 -7.10 12.77 26.10
C TRP A 303 -7.54 13.25 27.48
N GLU A 304 -8.81 13.60 27.62
CA GLU A 304 -9.45 13.85 28.91
C GLU A 304 -10.37 12.66 29.28
N LYS A 305 -11.04 12.06 28.28
CA LYS A 305 -11.85 10.86 28.44
C LYS A 305 -11.22 9.66 27.74
N ASP A 306 -11.39 8.50 28.36
CA ASP A 306 -10.80 7.23 27.90
C ASP A 306 -11.24 6.82 26.48
N ASP A 307 -12.43 7.24 26.05
CA ASP A 307 -13.08 6.86 24.79
C ASP A 307 -12.84 7.85 23.64
N GLU A 308 -12.02 8.88 23.85
CA GLU A 308 -11.69 9.84 22.80
C GLU A 308 -10.94 9.19 21.64
N LEU A 309 -11.53 9.26 20.45
CA LEU A 309 -10.90 8.79 19.22
C LEU A 309 -9.69 9.65 18.83
N TYR A 310 -8.67 9.00 18.28
CA TYR A 310 -7.54 9.68 17.70
C TYR A 310 -7.99 10.56 16.53
N ASN A 311 -7.53 11.81 16.53
CA ASN A 311 -7.94 12.83 15.56
C ASN A 311 -9.47 12.97 15.44
N ASP A 312 -10.20 12.77 16.55
CA ASP A 312 -11.66 12.90 16.62
C ASP A 312 -12.40 11.97 15.65
N GLY A 313 -11.79 10.81 15.34
CA GLY A 313 -12.32 9.84 14.37
C GLY A 313 -12.27 10.32 12.92
N SER A 314 -11.53 11.40 12.64
CA SER A 314 -11.38 11.97 11.30
C SER A 314 -10.14 11.43 10.59
N ALA A 315 -10.22 11.37 9.26
CA ALA A 315 -9.11 11.01 8.38
C ALA A 315 -7.83 11.81 8.68
N PHE A 316 -6.70 11.11 8.67
CA PHE A 316 -5.37 11.69 8.84
C PHE A 316 -4.33 10.96 7.99
N LYS A 317 -3.18 11.61 7.85
CA LYS A 317 -1.93 10.97 7.47
C LYS A 317 -0.88 11.23 8.54
N ILE A 318 -0.03 10.24 8.77
CA ILE A 318 1.06 10.33 9.74
C ILE A 318 2.36 9.84 9.11
N THR A 319 3.42 10.65 9.22
CA THR A 319 4.69 10.41 8.53
C THR A 319 5.86 10.34 9.52
N ALA A 320 6.64 9.26 9.43
CA ALA A 320 7.95 9.11 10.04
C ALA A 320 9.04 9.26 8.98
N ARG A 321 10.08 10.06 9.27
CA ARG A 321 11.20 10.35 8.35
C ARG A 321 12.36 11.02 9.09
N ASP A 322 13.57 10.79 8.61
CA ASP A 322 14.77 11.49 9.04
C ASP A 322 15.83 11.61 7.92
N GLU A 323 17.05 12.00 8.27
CA GLU A 323 18.15 12.23 7.33
C GLU A 323 18.66 10.97 6.60
N ARG A 324 18.23 9.76 7.01
CA ARG A 324 18.66 8.49 6.37
C ARG A 324 18.01 8.27 5.00
N GLY A 325 17.08 9.13 4.59
CA GLY A 325 16.48 9.10 3.26
C GLY A 325 15.33 8.10 3.10
N VAL A 326 14.73 7.66 4.21
CA VAL A 326 13.53 6.82 4.21
C VAL A 326 12.35 7.60 4.79
N ILE A 327 11.21 7.54 4.09
CA ILE A 327 9.95 8.16 4.51
C ILE A 327 8.85 7.10 4.55
N VAL A 328 8.15 7.00 5.67
CA VAL A 328 7.03 6.06 5.88
C VAL A 328 5.79 6.85 6.25
N THR A 329 4.72 6.70 5.47
CA THR A 329 3.43 7.35 5.73
C THR A 329 2.30 6.34 5.83
N ILE A 330 1.46 6.49 6.85
CA ILE A 330 0.17 5.80 6.96
C ILE A 330 -0.94 6.76 6.55
N LEU A 331 -1.88 6.30 5.72
CA LEU A 331 -3.07 7.03 5.31
C LEU A 331 -4.31 6.37 5.92
N ALA A 332 -4.98 7.08 6.85
CA ALA A 332 -6.19 6.62 7.53
C ALA A 332 -7.48 7.04 6.79
N ASP A 333 -7.49 6.90 5.47
CA ASP A 333 -8.62 7.12 4.56
C ASP A 333 -8.29 6.48 3.21
N ASN A 334 -9.31 6.13 2.41
CA ASN A 334 -9.14 5.50 1.10
C ASN A 334 -9.45 6.42 -0.08
N TYR A 335 -9.69 7.72 0.14
CA TYR A 335 -9.86 8.68 -0.94
C TYR A 335 -8.57 8.83 -1.76
N TYR A 336 -8.68 8.57 -3.06
CA TYR A 336 -7.58 8.56 -4.03
C TYR A 336 -6.67 9.80 -4.00
N GLY A 337 -7.24 10.96 -3.67
CA GLY A 337 -6.48 12.20 -3.58
C GLY A 337 -5.36 12.16 -2.54
N TYR A 338 -5.51 11.43 -1.44
CA TYR A 338 -4.42 11.24 -0.47
C TYR A 338 -3.27 10.46 -1.08
N CYS A 339 -3.55 9.37 -1.79
CA CYS A 339 -2.52 8.54 -2.45
C CYS A 339 -1.66 9.36 -3.42
N LYS A 340 -2.31 10.15 -4.30
CA LYS A 340 -1.59 11.03 -5.24
C LYS A 340 -0.77 12.11 -4.53
N LYS A 341 -1.32 12.70 -3.46
CA LYS A 341 -0.62 13.75 -2.72
C LYS A 341 0.52 13.20 -1.87
N GLU A 342 0.47 11.91 -1.50
CA GLU A 342 1.55 11.29 -0.75
C GLU A 342 2.75 10.97 -1.62
N VAL A 343 2.57 10.51 -2.86
CA VAL A 343 3.69 10.40 -3.82
C VAL A 343 4.37 11.75 -4.07
N LYS A 344 3.63 12.86 -3.92
CA LYS A 344 4.17 14.21 -4.03
C LYS A 344 4.92 14.68 -2.77
N THR A 345 4.57 14.15 -1.59
CA THR A 345 5.07 14.64 -0.29
C THR A 345 6.52 14.19 -0.11
#